data_AF-A0A937NQA9-F1
#
_entry.id   AF-A0A937NQA9-F1
#
_cell.length_a   1.000
_cell.length_b   1.000
_cell.length_c   1.000
_cell.angle_alpha   90.00
_cell.angle_beta   90.00
_cell.angle_gamma   90.00
#
_symmetry.space_group_name_H-M   'P 1'
#
loop_
_entity.id
_entity.type
_entity.pdbx_description
1 polymer ?
#
loop_
_entity_poly.entity_id
_entity_poly.type
_entity_poly.pdbx_seq_one_letter_code
_entity_poly.pdbx_strand_id
1 'polypeptide(L)'
;MEILRTALQLEIDAEKHYRSLAAETTDVGLVNILNRLAEVEQRHVTVIQAMMDDSLECDAGDDSFIEEVKGLCKKLEESRSEVNVDTAQIKLYEHAKARELEAENLYFTAAETETDPKTVALFKRLGAQETMHAQIIDSIIEFLSKAEPGGWLENAEWYHTDVY
;
A
#
# COMPACT_ATOMS: atom_id res chain seq x y z
N MET A 1 16.59 -0.72 16.71
CA MET A 1 17.29 0.07 15.67
C MET A 1 17.42 -0.68 14.34
N GLU A 2 17.94 -1.92 14.29
CA GLU A 2 18.05 -2.66 13.01
C GLU A 2 16.70 -2.89 12.33
N ILE A 3 15.65 -3.26 13.08
CA ILE A 3 14.28 -3.42 12.56
C ILE A 3 13.78 -2.14 11.88
N LEU A 4 13.95 -0.97 12.52
CA LEU A 4 13.53 0.32 11.97
C LEU A 4 14.31 0.69 10.70
N ARG A 5 15.60 0.35 10.61
CA ARG A 5 16.40 0.58 9.39
C ARG A 5 15.92 -0.31 8.24
N THR A 6 15.61 -1.57 8.53
CA THR A 6 15.02 -2.47 7.54
C THR A 6 13.67 -1.96 7.07
N ALA A 7 12.78 -1.59 8.00
CA ALA A 7 11.48 -1.00 7.70
C ALA A 7 11.63 0.24 6.81
N LEU A 8 12.48 1.19 7.21
CA LEU A 8 12.76 2.40 6.43
C LEU A 8 13.18 2.09 4.99
N GLN A 9 14.02 1.07 4.78
CA GLN A 9 14.45 0.68 3.44
C GLN A 9 13.31 0.04 2.65
N LEU A 10 12.46 -0.78 3.28
CA LEU A 10 11.28 -1.34 2.64
C LEU A 10 10.34 -0.24 2.14
N GLU A 11 10.03 0.75 2.98
CA GLU A 11 9.18 1.89 2.61
C GLU A 11 9.77 2.71 1.44
N ILE A 12 11.07 3.00 1.49
CA ILE A 12 11.77 3.72 0.42
C ILE A 12 11.73 2.94 -0.89
N ASP A 13 11.88 1.62 -0.83
CA ASP A 13 11.85 0.77 -2.00
C ASP A 13 10.44 0.65 -2.57
N ALA A 14 9.42 0.53 -1.71
CA ALA A 14 8.01 0.51 -2.08
C ALA A 14 7.60 1.81 -2.78
N GLU A 15 7.92 2.98 -2.20
CA GLU A 15 7.68 4.31 -2.78
C GLU A 15 8.23 4.40 -4.21
N LYS A 16 9.50 4.06 -4.40
CA LYS A 16 10.16 4.09 -5.71
C LYS A 16 9.53 3.12 -6.70
N HIS A 17 9.18 1.93 -6.23
CA HIS A 17 8.56 0.90 -7.07
C HIS A 17 7.20 1.37 -7.59
N TYR A 18 6.36 1.93 -6.73
CA TYR A 18 5.09 2.53 -7.14
C TYR A 18 5.25 3.69 -8.12
N ARG A 19 6.22 4.59 -7.89
CA ARG A 19 6.52 5.66 -8.84
C ARG A 19 6.97 5.13 -10.20
N SER A 20 7.75 4.06 -10.23
CA SER A 20 8.16 3.40 -11.49
C SER A 20 6.97 2.81 -12.22
N LEU A 21 6.11 2.06 -11.51
CA LEU A 21 4.88 1.48 -12.08
C LEU A 21 3.96 2.57 -12.65
N ALA A 22 3.81 3.69 -11.93
CA ALA A 22 3.01 4.82 -12.38
C ALA A 22 3.59 5.49 -13.65
N ALA A 23 4.91 5.46 -13.84
CA ALA A 23 5.55 6.00 -15.05
C ALA A 23 5.48 5.05 -16.25
N GLU A 24 5.36 3.74 -16.01
CA GLU A 24 5.33 2.69 -17.05
C GLU A 24 3.91 2.40 -17.58
N THR A 25 2.87 2.77 -16.84
CA THR A 25 1.47 2.61 -17.27
C THR A 25 0.93 3.85 -17.97
N THR A 26 0.09 3.64 -18.99
CA THR A 26 -0.64 4.72 -19.68
C THR A 26 -2.07 4.89 -19.16
N ASP A 27 -2.53 4.00 -18.26
CA ASP A 27 -3.86 4.06 -17.68
C ASP A 27 -3.90 5.11 -16.57
N VAL A 28 -4.63 6.20 -16.80
CA VAL A 28 -4.72 7.34 -15.87
C VAL A 28 -5.27 6.93 -14.51
N GLY A 29 -6.17 5.95 -14.44
CA GLY A 29 -6.72 5.45 -13.19
C GLY A 29 -5.67 4.70 -12.38
N LEU A 30 -4.90 3.82 -13.01
CA LEU A 30 -3.76 3.13 -12.36
C LEU A 30 -2.67 4.11 -11.94
N VAL A 31 -2.32 5.09 -12.77
CA VAL A 31 -1.36 6.16 -12.41
C VAL A 31 -1.79 6.86 -11.12
N ASN A 32 -3.07 7.18 -10.96
CA ASN A 32 -3.57 7.87 -9.78
C ASN A 32 -3.47 6.99 -8.52
N ILE A 33 -3.86 5.71 -8.61
CA ILE A 33 -3.80 4.78 -7.47
C ILE A 33 -2.33 4.57 -7.04
N LEU A 34 -1.43 4.33 -7.99
CA LEU A 34 -0.02 4.06 -7.71
C LEU A 34 0.70 5.27 -7.13
N ASN A 35 0.44 6.48 -7.65
CA ASN A 35 0.99 7.69 -7.05
C ASN A 35 0.45 7.92 -5.63
N ARG A 36 -0.80 7.54 -5.37
CA ARG A 36 -1.40 7.68 -4.05
C ARG A 36 -0.79 6.70 -3.05
N LEU A 37 -0.53 5.45 -3.44
CA LEU A 37 0.25 4.49 -2.64
C LEU A 37 1.65 5.03 -2.32
N ALA A 38 2.38 5.51 -3.34
CA ALA A 38 3.71 6.10 -3.15
C ALA A 38 3.73 7.29 -2.17
N GLU A 39 2.67 8.10 -2.15
CA GLU A 39 2.54 9.20 -1.18
C GLU A 39 2.36 8.73 0.25
N VAL A 40 1.72 7.56 0.47
CA VAL A 40 1.58 6.96 1.80
C VAL A 40 2.91 6.38 2.27
N GLU A 41 3.63 5.64 1.43
CA GLU A 41 4.95 5.10 1.83
C GLU A 41 5.94 6.22 2.17
N GLN A 42 5.88 7.35 1.45
CA GLN A 42 6.70 8.51 1.80
C GLN A 42 6.37 9.08 3.19
N ARG A 43 5.12 8.94 3.67
CA ARG A 43 4.75 9.30 5.05
C ARG A 43 5.28 8.26 6.02
N HIS A 44 5.20 6.96 5.73
CA HIS A 44 5.81 5.91 6.55
C HIS A 44 7.31 6.16 6.75
N VAL A 45 8.04 6.48 5.67
CA VAL A 45 9.46 6.91 5.74
C VAL A 45 9.66 8.04 6.74
N THR A 46 8.80 9.06 6.70
CA THR A 46 8.89 10.23 7.59
C THR A 46 8.64 9.85 9.04
N VAL A 47 7.63 9.01 9.29
CA VAL A 47 7.27 8.50 10.62
C VAL A 47 8.42 7.67 11.20
N ILE A 48 8.97 6.74 10.43
CA ILE A 48 10.08 5.88 10.88
C ILE A 48 11.34 6.69 11.16
N GLN A 49 11.66 7.69 10.33
CA GLN A 49 12.77 8.61 10.58
C GLN A 49 12.56 9.37 11.90
N ALA A 50 11.37 9.91 12.13
CA ALA A 50 11.05 10.58 13.39
C ALA A 50 11.16 9.66 14.61
N MET A 51 10.77 8.38 14.48
CA MET A 51 10.97 7.36 15.52
C MET A 51 12.46 7.10 15.79
N MET A 52 13.28 7.03 14.74
CA MET A 52 14.72 6.80 14.87
C MET A 52 15.45 7.97 15.55
N ASP A 53 14.91 9.18 15.41
CA ASP A 53 15.43 10.42 16.02
C ASP A 53 14.84 10.71 17.41
N ASP A 54 14.10 9.76 18.02
CA ASP A 54 13.37 9.91 19.31
C ASP A 54 12.38 11.09 19.32
N SER A 55 11.95 11.56 18.15
CA SER A 55 11.00 12.66 17.97
C SER A 55 9.57 12.12 17.86
N LEU A 56 9.04 11.61 18.97
CA LEU A 56 7.79 10.83 19.05
C LEU A 56 6.47 11.64 18.90
N GLU A 57 6.52 12.85 18.31
CA GLU A 57 5.32 13.64 17.99
C GLU A 57 4.79 13.35 16.57
N CYS A 58 5.02 12.14 16.05
CA CYS A 58 4.60 11.78 14.70
C CYS A 58 3.32 10.93 14.74
N ASP A 59 2.25 11.50 14.22
CA ASP A 59 1.04 10.76 13.85
C ASP A 59 1.35 9.90 12.63
N ALA A 60 0.97 8.62 12.65
CA ALA A 60 1.20 7.65 11.58
C ALA A 60 0.48 7.98 10.25
N GLY A 61 -0.21 9.12 10.19
CA GLY A 61 -1.01 9.52 9.05
C GLY A 61 -2.45 9.01 9.14
N ASP A 62 -3.31 9.67 8.37
CA ASP A 62 -4.76 9.59 8.40
C ASP A 62 -5.29 8.32 7.71
N ASP A 63 -6.21 7.60 8.35
CA ASP A 63 -6.90 6.43 7.79
C ASP A 63 -7.85 6.84 6.64
N SER A 64 -7.98 8.16 6.37
CA SER A 64 -8.68 8.72 5.21
C SER A 64 -8.16 8.25 3.85
N PHE A 65 -6.91 7.76 3.78
CA PHE A 65 -6.33 7.23 2.54
C PHE A 65 -7.19 6.12 1.91
N ILE A 66 -7.82 5.32 2.76
CA ILE A 66 -8.62 4.16 2.36
C ILE A 66 -9.81 4.60 1.52
N GLU A 67 -10.55 5.61 2.00
CA GLU A 67 -11.72 6.13 1.27
C GLU A 67 -11.31 6.76 -0.07
N GLU A 68 -10.16 7.43 -0.10
CA GLU A 68 -9.63 8.00 -1.33
C GLU A 68 -9.28 6.92 -2.36
N VAL A 69 -8.56 5.86 -1.96
CA VAL A 69 -8.22 4.75 -2.86
C VAL A 69 -9.47 3.98 -3.30
N LYS A 70 -10.44 3.73 -2.42
CA LYS A 70 -11.74 3.16 -2.80
C LYS A 70 -12.40 3.98 -3.90
N GLY A 71 -12.40 5.32 -3.76
CA GLY A 71 -12.92 6.23 -4.77
C GLY A 71 -12.15 6.18 -6.10
N LEU A 72 -10.83 6.02 -6.07
CA LEU A 72 -9.99 5.89 -7.26
C LEU A 72 -10.23 4.56 -7.98
N CYS A 73 -10.27 3.44 -7.25
CA CYS A 73 -10.55 2.12 -7.81
C CYS A 73 -11.95 2.08 -8.45
N LYS A 74 -12.96 2.68 -7.80
CA LYS A 74 -14.31 2.78 -8.39
C LYS A 74 -14.30 3.55 -9.72
N LYS A 75 -13.60 4.68 -9.78
CA LYS A 75 -13.44 5.46 -11.03
C LYS A 75 -12.70 4.66 -12.11
N LEU A 76 -11.72 3.85 -11.72
CA LEU A 76 -11.01 2.95 -12.63
C LEU A 76 -11.96 1.90 -13.22
N GLU A 77 -12.82 1.29 -12.40
CA GLU A 77 -13.83 0.32 -12.87
C GLU A 77 -14.83 0.97 -13.84
N GLU A 78 -15.32 2.18 -13.52
CA GLU A 78 -16.27 2.93 -14.34
C GLU A 78 -15.68 3.41 -15.68
N SER A 79 -14.35 3.60 -15.76
CA SER A 79 -13.67 4.14 -16.94
C SER A 79 -13.05 3.08 -17.85
N ARG A 80 -13.24 1.78 -17.56
CA ARG A 80 -12.62 0.66 -18.28
C ARG A 80 -12.90 0.72 -19.78
N SER A 81 -11.94 1.24 -20.52
CA SER A 81 -11.85 1.16 -21.98
C SER A 81 -10.75 0.15 -22.29
N GLU A 82 -11.09 -0.95 -22.96
CA GLU A 82 -10.21 -2.03 -23.45
C GLU A 82 -8.73 -1.95 -22.96
N VAL A 83 -8.50 -2.29 -21.69
CA VAL A 83 -7.14 -2.37 -21.14
C VAL A 83 -6.47 -3.57 -21.79
N ASN A 84 -5.41 -3.33 -22.56
CA ASN A 84 -4.61 -4.38 -23.14
C ASN A 84 -3.68 -4.93 -22.05
N VAL A 85 -3.95 -6.15 -21.60
CA VAL A 85 -3.26 -6.76 -20.46
C VAL A 85 -1.88 -7.24 -20.89
N ASP A 86 -0.83 -6.59 -20.39
CA ASP A 86 0.52 -7.13 -20.46
C ASP A 86 0.79 -8.01 -19.24
N THR A 87 0.92 -9.32 -19.46
CA THR A 87 1.25 -10.30 -18.40
C THR A 87 2.62 -10.04 -17.76
N ALA A 88 3.51 -9.28 -18.41
CA ALA A 88 4.75 -8.84 -17.80
C ALA A 88 4.51 -7.80 -16.69
N GLN A 89 3.48 -6.95 -16.81
CA GLN A 89 3.12 -5.97 -15.79
C GLN A 89 2.58 -6.64 -14.53
N ILE A 90 1.80 -7.71 -14.64
CA ILE A 90 1.23 -8.44 -13.48
C ILE A 90 2.34 -8.87 -12.50
N LYS A 91 3.47 -9.38 -13.00
CA LYS A 91 4.60 -9.80 -12.15
C LYS A 91 5.21 -8.66 -11.34
N LEU A 92 5.17 -7.43 -11.86
CA LEU A 92 5.68 -6.26 -11.15
C LEU A 92 4.75 -5.87 -9.99
N TYR A 93 3.44 -6.06 -10.15
CA TYR A 93 2.47 -5.90 -9.07
C TYR A 93 2.57 -7.03 -8.04
N GLU A 94 2.77 -8.29 -8.47
CA GLU A 94 3.02 -9.41 -7.54
C GLU A 94 4.27 -9.15 -6.69
N HIS A 95 5.31 -8.57 -7.29
CA HIS A 95 6.50 -8.16 -6.55
C HIS A 95 6.19 -7.06 -5.54
N ALA A 96 5.41 -6.04 -5.92
CA ALA A 96 4.98 -4.98 -5.01
C ALA A 96 4.24 -5.57 -3.80
N LYS A 97 3.24 -6.43 -4.05
CA LYS A 97 2.47 -7.13 -3.00
C LYS A 97 3.37 -7.91 -2.05
N ALA A 98 4.38 -8.61 -2.56
CA ALA A 98 5.31 -9.35 -1.72
C ALA A 98 6.13 -8.45 -0.78
N ARG A 99 6.43 -7.21 -1.20
CA ARG A 99 7.15 -6.22 -0.38
C ARG A 99 6.28 -5.65 0.72
N GLU A 100 5.02 -5.35 0.42
CA GLU A 100 4.03 -4.94 1.45
C GLU A 100 3.87 -6.03 2.53
N LEU A 101 3.74 -7.30 2.14
CA LEU A 101 3.64 -8.41 3.09
C LEU A 101 4.93 -8.61 3.91
N GLU A 102 6.09 -8.27 3.34
CA GLU A 102 7.37 -8.27 4.05
C GLU A 102 7.39 -7.16 5.14
N ALA A 103 6.93 -5.95 4.79
CA ALA A 103 6.81 -4.83 5.71
C ALA A 103 5.76 -5.09 6.81
N GLU A 104 4.58 -5.59 6.45
CA GLU A 104 3.52 -6.03 7.37
C GLU A 104 4.09 -6.96 8.46
N ASN A 105 4.73 -8.05 8.03
CA ASN A 105 5.28 -9.04 8.94
C ASN A 105 6.38 -8.44 9.83
N LEU A 106 7.21 -7.55 9.29
CA LEU A 106 8.22 -6.84 10.05
C LEU A 106 7.60 -5.97 11.15
N TYR A 107 6.55 -5.21 10.83
CA TYR A 107 5.87 -4.35 11.81
C TYR A 107 5.16 -5.14 12.89
N PHE A 108 4.41 -6.19 12.55
CA PHE A 108 3.76 -7.01 13.58
C PHE A 108 4.76 -7.72 14.47
N THR A 109 5.86 -8.25 13.90
CA THR A 109 6.95 -8.84 14.70
C THR A 109 7.61 -7.80 15.61
N ALA A 110 7.80 -6.57 15.13
CA ALA A 110 8.33 -5.46 15.93
C ALA A 110 7.40 -5.13 17.10
N ALA A 111 6.09 -5.08 16.85
CA ALA A 111 5.07 -4.81 17.87
C ALA A 111 5.02 -5.87 18.97
N GLU A 112 5.34 -7.14 18.66
CA GLU A 112 5.38 -8.23 19.67
C GLU A 112 6.58 -8.14 20.61
N THR A 113 7.67 -7.51 20.16
CA THR A 113 8.93 -7.42 20.93
C THR A 113 9.16 -6.06 21.59
N GLU A 114 8.33 -5.07 21.27
CA GLU A 114 8.37 -3.73 21.83
C GLU A 114 7.65 -3.65 23.20
N THR A 115 8.14 -2.76 24.06
CA THR A 115 7.64 -2.54 25.42
C THR A 115 6.94 -1.20 25.59
N ASP A 116 7.31 -0.17 24.81
CA ASP A 116 6.63 1.11 24.85
C ASP A 116 5.24 1.01 24.19
N PRO A 117 4.14 1.27 24.92
CA PRO A 117 2.79 1.09 24.38
C PRO A 117 2.47 1.99 23.19
N LYS A 118 3.07 3.18 23.07
CA LYS A 118 2.84 4.07 21.95
C LYS A 118 3.53 3.53 20.70
N THR A 119 4.77 3.07 20.82
CA THR A 119 5.53 2.44 19.74
C THR A 119 4.87 1.15 19.28
N VAL A 120 4.36 0.32 20.21
CA VAL A 120 3.56 -0.88 19.88
C VAL A 120 2.33 -0.51 19.04
N ALA A 121 1.58 0.51 19.47
CA ALA A 121 0.38 0.95 18.76
C ALA A 121 0.73 1.46 17.35
N LEU A 122 1.82 2.21 17.22
CA LEU A 122 2.31 2.72 15.94
C LEU A 122 2.70 1.58 14.98
N PHE A 123 3.47 0.59 15.43
CA PHE A 123 3.81 -0.56 14.58
C PHE A 123 2.58 -1.35 14.15
N LYS A 124 1.61 -1.56 15.04
CA LYS A 124 0.36 -2.24 14.65
C LYS A 124 -0.42 -1.46 13.60
N ARG A 125 -0.39 -0.13 13.68
CA ARG A 125 -1.06 0.74 12.70
C ARG A 125 -0.37 0.68 11.34
N LEU A 126 0.95 0.81 11.31
CA LEU A 126 1.75 0.65 10.08
C LEU A 126 1.53 -0.73 9.46
N GLY A 127 1.65 -1.81 10.24
CA GLY A 127 1.38 -3.16 9.75
C GLY A 127 -0.02 -3.34 9.15
N ALA A 128 -1.05 -2.73 9.75
CA ALA A 128 -2.40 -2.77 9.19
C ALA A 128 -2.55 -1.96 7.88
N GLN A 129 -1.78 -0.88 7.72
CA GLN A 129 -1.72 -0.11 6.47
C GLN A 129 -1.03 -0.94 5.37
N GLU A 130 0.09 -1.61 5.66
CA GLU A 130 0.76 -2.55 4.73
C GLU A 130 -0.16 -3.70 4.29
N THR A 131 -0.93 -4.30 5.23
CA THR A 131 -1.93 -5.32 4.88
C THR A 131 -2.91 -4.78 3.84
N MET A 132 -3.34 -3.52 4.00
CA MET A 132 -4.29 -2.90 3.08
C MET A 132 -3.68 -2.60 1.72
N HIS A 133 -2.43 -2.13 1.67
CA HIS A 133 -1.72 -1.92 0.42
C HIS A 133 -1.60 -3.23 -0.37
N ALA A 134 -1.23 -4.33 0.29
CA ALA A 134 -1.16 -5.66 -0.31
C ALA A 134 -2.52 -6.09 -0.90
N GLN A 135 -3.63 -5.78 -0.22
CA GLN A 135 -4.99 -6.07 -0.67
C GLN A 135 -5.41 -5.21 -1.87
N ILE A 136 -5.06 -3.92 -1.89
CA ILE A 136 -5.29 -3.02 -3.02
C ILE A 136 -4.54 -3.52 -4.26
N ILE A 137 -3.27 -3.89 -4.10
CA ILE A 137 -2.45 -4.45 -5.20
C ILE A 137 -3.04 -5.76 -5.70
N ASP A 138 -3.52 -6.62 -4.80
CA ASP A 138 -4.20 -7.86 -5.20
C ASP A 138 -5.42 -7.59 -6.09
N SER A 139 -6.20 -6.58 -5.74
CA SER A 139 -7.34 -6.15 -6.55
C SER A 139 -6.92 -5.55 -7.89
N ILE A 140 -5.79 -4.82 -7.95
CA ILE A 140 -5.21 -4.37 -9.23
C ILE A 140 -4.78 -5.58 -10.08
N ILE A 141 -4.14 -6.58 -9.48
CA ILE A 141 -3.75 -7.82 -10.15
C ILE A 141 -4.99 -8.54 -10.69
N GLU A 142 -6.06 -8.65 -9.90
CA GLU A 142 -7.32 -9.23 -10.35
C GLU A 142 -7.96 -8.43 -11.50
N PHE A 143 -7.95 -7.10 -11.40
CA PHE A 143 -8.45 -6.20 -12.45
C PHE A 143 -7.70 -6.39 -13.76
N LEU A 144 -6.36 -6.46 -13.70
CA LEU A 144 -5.51 -6.69 -14.86
C LEU A 144 -5.64 -8.12 -15.39
N SER A 145 -5.90 -9.10 -14.53
CA SER A 145 -6.01 -10.52 -14.93
C SER A 145 -7.35 -10.88 -15.55
N LYS A 146 -8.42 -10.11 -15.28
CA LYS A 146 -9.77 -10.38 -15.80
C LYS A 146 -9.99 -9.71 -17.16
N ALA A 147 -10.38 -10.53 -18.14
CA ALA A 147 -10.74 -10.06 -19.48
C ALA A 147 -12.09 -9.32 -19.51
N GLU A 148 -13.03 -9.67 -18.62
CA GLU A 148 -14.39 -9.09 -18.59
C GLU A 148 -14.51 -7.91 -17.61
N PRO A 149 -15.28 -6.84 -17.94
CA PRO A 149 -15.55 -5.74 -17.02
C PRO A 149 -16.41 -6.17 -15.81
N GLY A 150 -16.06 -5.67 -14.61
CA GLY A 150 -16.93 -5.68 -13.42
C GLY A 150 -16.63 -6.75 -12.37
N GLY A 151 -16.93 -6.44 -11.11
CA GLY A 151 -17.01 -7.38 -9.98
C GLY A 151 -15.69 -7.68 -9.25
N TRP A 152 -14.57 -7.09 -9.63
CA TRP A 152 -13.29 -7.28 -8.92
C TRP A 152 -13.27 -6.48 -7.60
N LEU A 153 -13.82 -5.27 -7.59
CA LEU A 153 -13.97 -4.46 -6.38
C LEU A 153 -14.97 -5.05 -5.39
N GLU A 154 -16.12 -5.52 -5.88
CA GLU A 154 -17.15 -6.13 -5.02
C GLU A 154 -16.69 -7.44 -4.36
N ASN A 155 -15.70 -8.13 -4.91
CA ASN A 155 -15.15 -9.35 -4.33
C ASN A 155 -13.96 -9.08 -3.39
N ALA A 156 -13.43 -7.86 -3.37
CA ALA A 156 -12.26 -7.53 -2.60
C ALA A 156 -12.62 -7.30 -1.12
N GLU A 157 -12.05 -8.12 -0.22
CA GLU A 157 -12.38 -8.08 1.22
C GLU A 157 -12.12 -6.71 1.87
N TRP A 158 -11.13 -5.96 1.37
CA TRP A 158 -10.80 -4.60 1.83
C TRP A 158 -11.81 -3.54 1.39
N TYR A 159 -12.56 -3.78 0.31
CA TYR A 159 -13.54 -2.83 -0.18
C TYR A 159 -14.74 -2.72 0.77
N HIS A 160 -15.06 -3.81 1.49
CA HIS A 160 -16.15 -3.92 2.46
C HIS A 160 -15.76 -3.60 3.90
N THR A 161 -14.50 -3.30 4.17
CA THR A 161 -14.08 -2.89 5.51
C THR A 161 -14.54 -1.45 5.73
N ASP A 162 -15.50 -1.26 6.63
CA ASP A 162 -15.78 0.05 7.21
C ASP A 162 -14.52 0.48 7.99
N VAL A 163 -14.01 1.67 7.65
CA VAL A 163 -12.86 2.29 8.32
C VAL A 163 -13.23 2.44 9.81
N TYR A 164 -12.37 1.96 10.71
CA TYR A 164 -12.59 1.97 12.16
C TYR A 164 -12.32 3.35 12.79
#